data_AF-A0A074Y3S1-F1
#
_entry.id   AF-A0A074Y3S1-F1
#
_cell.length_a   1.000
_cell.length_b   1.000
_cell.length_c   1.000
_cell.angle_alpha   90.00
_cell.angle_beta   90.00
_cell.angle_gamma   90.00
#
_symmetry.space_group_name_H-M   'P 1'
#
loop_
_entity.id
_entity.type
_entity.pdbx_description
1 polymer ?
#
loop_
_entity_poly.entity_id
_entity_poly.type
_entity_poly.pdbx_seq_one_letter_code
_entity_poly.pdbx_strand_id
1 'polypeptide(L)' 'MLALPQEVLARVFDHVDKKNLPSIRFVCSDFEMAGNPRFAKEFLTRRRHTMSLESISTMHEIVSHSYFGPFVR' A
#
# COMPACT_ATOMS: atom_id res chain seq x y z
N MET A 1 -11.37 -8.73 22.61
CA MET A 1 -10.43 -9.01 21.51
C MET A 1 -9.07 -8.46 21.91
N LEU A 2 -8.01 -9.27 21.85
CA LEU A 2 -6.65 -8.79 22.07
C LEU A 2 -6.25 -7.96 20.84
N ALA A 3 -6.38 -6.64 20.93
CA ALA A 3 -5.89 -5.74 19.90
C ALA A 3 -4.35 -5.75 19.95
N LEU A 4 -3.72 -6.15 18.85
CA LEU A 4 -2.27 -6.01 18.72
C LEU A 4 -1.93 -4.52 18.58
N PRO A 5 -0.85 -4.03 19.20
CA PRO A 5 -0.32 -2.71 18.89
C PRO A 5 -0.04 -2.59 17.38
N GLN A 6 -0.22 -1.40 16.83
CA GLN A 6 -0.06 -1.14 15.40
C GLN A 6 1.34 -1.48 14.88
N GLU A 7 2.37 -1.28 15.70
CA GLU A 7 3.76 -1.62 15.36
C GLU A 7 3.96 -3.13 15.24
N VAL A 8 3.25 -3.92 16.05
CA VAL A 8 3.29 -5.38 15.97
C VAL A 8 2.55 -5.85 14.73
N LEU A 9 1.38 -5.26 14.44
CA LEU A 9 0.62 -5.57 13.22
C LEU A 9 1.43 -5.20 11.97
N ALA A 10 2.11 -4.06 11.94
CA ALA A 10 3.00 -3.67 10.85
C ALA A 10 4.11 -4.71 10.60
N ARG A 11 4.72 -5.26 11.67
CA ARG A 11 5.70 -6.36 11.54
C ARG A 11 5.09 -7.65 10.99
N VAL A 12 3.83 -7.94 11.28
CA VAL A 12 3.12 -9.06 10.65
C VAL A 12 3.02 -8.83 9.14
N PHE A 13 2.69 -7.61 8.72
CA PHE A 13 2.62 -7.24 7.30
C PHE A 13 3.95 -7.36 6.55
N ASP A 14 5.09 -7.25 7.23
CA ASP A 14 6.40 -7.51 6.60
C ASP A 14 6.57 -8.97 6.12
N HIS A 15 5.84 -9.90 6.73
CA HIS A 15 5.87 -11.34 6.41
C HIS A 15 4.73 -11.78 5.50
N VAL A 16 3.81 -10.86 5.16
CA VAL A 16 2.71 -11.15 4.23
C VAL A 16 3.26 -11.23 2.80
N ASP A 17 2.92 -12.34 2.14
CA ASP A 17 3.18 -12.53 0.72
C ASP A 17 2.65 -11.35 -0.11
N LYS A 18 3.50 -10.83 -1.01
CA LYS A 18 3.19 -9.63 -1.81
C LYS A 18 1.84 -9.71 -2.53
N LYS A 19 1.50 -10.89 -3.06
CA LYS A 19 0.24 -11.17 -3.76
C LYS A 19 -1.01 -11.00 -2.87
N ASN A 20 -0.85 -11.13 -1.55
CA ASN A 20 -1.93 -11.06 -0.57
C ASN A 20 -2.08 -9.65 0.03
N LEU A 21 -1.07 -8.78 -0.10
CA LEU A 21 -1.11 -7.41 0.42
C LEU A 21 -2.31 -6.59 -0.07
N PRO A 22 -2.75 -6.65 -1.34
CA PRO A 22 -3.90 -5.87 -1.80
C PRO A 22 -5.22 -6.25 -1.12
N SER A 23 -5.42 -7.53 -0.78
CA SER A 23 -6.66 -8.02 -0.19
C SER A 23 -6.67 -7.91 1.33
N ILE A 24 -5.60 -8.33 2.00
CA ILE A 24 -5.55 -8.40 3.47
C ILE A 24 -5.57 -7.02 4.13
N ARG A 25 -5.03 -5.97 3.47
CA ARG A 25 -5.06 -4.60 4.01
C ARG A 25 -6.47 -4.02 4.13
N PHE A 26 -7.48 -4.61 3.49
CA PHE A 26 -8.86 -4.11 3.52
C PHE A 26 -9.80 -4.87 4.48
N VAL A 27 -9.26 -5.77 5.31
CA VAL A 27 -10.07 -6.55 6.26
C VAL A 27 -10.72 -5.66 7.33
N CYS A 28 -9.98 -4.68 7.85
CA CYS A 28 -10.46 -3.68 8.80
C CYS A 28 -9.53 -2.45 8.81
N SER A 29 -9.94 -1.38 9.49
CA SER A 29 -9.16 -0.13 9.61
C SER A 29 -7.77 -0.33 10.22
N ASP A 30 -7.62 -1.25 11.17
CA ASP A 30 -6.31 -1.55 11.76
C ASP A 30 -5.36 -2.18 10.74
N PHE A 31 -5.88 -3.08 9.91
CA PHE A 31 -5.12 -3.75 8.85
C PHE A 31 -4.80 -2.78 7.71
N GLU A 32 -5.70 -1.84 7.43
CA GLU A 32 -5.46 -0.78 6.46
C GLU A 32 -4.28 0.08 6.90
N MET A 33 -4.30 0.56 8.15
CA MET A 33 -3.25 1.39 8.71
C MET A 33 -1.89 0.67 8.75
N ALA A 34 -1.86 -0.60 9.17
CA ALA A 34 -0.64 -1.39 9.21
C ALA A 34 -0.13 -1.83 7.82
N GLY A 35 -1.03 -2.12 6.90
CA GLY A 35 -0.72 -2.72 5.61
C GLY A 35 -0.38 -1.72 4.51
N ASN A 36 -0.98 -0.53 4.55
CA ASN A 36 -0.78 0.49 3.51
C ASN A 36 0.68 0.92 3.32
N PRO A 37 1.52 1.11 4.36
CA PRO A 37 2.95 1.41 4.16
C PRO A 37 3.69 0.30 3.40
N ARG A 38 3.44 -0.97 3.75
CA ARG A 38 4.09 -2.12 3.10
C ARG A 38 3.64 -2.29 1.66
N PHE A 39 2.34 -2.11 1.40
CA PHE A 39 1.76 -2.09 0.06
C PHE A 39 2.41 -1.01 -0.80
N ALA A 40 2.45 0.24 -0.30
CA ALA A 40 3.01 1.36 -1.03
C ALA A 40 4.49 1.12 -1.38
N LYS A 41 5.27 0.62 -0.42
CA LYS A 41 6.68 0.24 -0.64
C LYS A 41 6.82 -0.80 -1.74
N GLU A 42 5.91 -1.78 -1.85
CA GLU A 42 6.03 -2.87 -2.82
C GLU A 42 5.57 -2.47 -4.22
N PHE A 43 4.46 -1.74 -4.33
CA PHE A 43 3.77 -1.53 -5.59
C PHE A 43 3.90 -0.11 -6.18
N LEU A 44 4.24 0.88 -5.36
CA LEU A 44 4.26 2.29 -5.78
C LEU A 44 5.67 2.88 -5.89
N THR A 45 6.69 2.21 -5.34
CA THR A 45 8.08 2.71 -5.38
C THR A 45 8.85 2.31 -6.63
N ARG A 46 8.42 1.28 -7.39
CA ARG A 46 9.12 0.81 -8.59
C ARG A 46 8.27 1.02 -9.84
N ARG A 47 8.79 1.83 -10.77
CA ARG A 47 8.14 2.15 -12.05
C ARG A 47 8.30 1.00 -13.06
N ARG A 48 7.20 0.40 -13.48
CA ARG A 48 7.07 -0.33 -14.76
C ARG A 48 5.77 0.11 -15.39
N HIS A 49 5.76 1.30 -15.97
CA HIS A 49 4.57 1.81 -16.65
C HIS A 49 4.74 1.70 -18.15
N THR A 50 3.71 1.16 -18.81
CA THR A 50 3.48 1.43 -20.22
C THR A 50 3.01 2.88 -20.31
N MET A 51 3.64 3.70 -21.15
CA MET A 51 3.28 5.12 -21.30
C MET A 51 1.97 5.24 -22.13
N SER A 52 0.83 4.92 -21.52
CA SER A 52 -0.51 5.16 -22.06
C SER A 52 -1.17 6.35 -21.34
N LEU A 53 -2.16 6.99 -21.98
CA LEU A 53 -2.93 8.08 -21.37
C LEU A 53 -3.57 7.64 -20.04
N GLU A 54 -4.13 6.43 -20.01
CA GLU A 54 -4.70 5.82 -18.82
C GLU A 54 -3.66 5.67 -17.70
N SER A 55 -2.47 5.14 -18.02
CA SER A 55 -1.39 4.99 -17.05
C SER A 55 -0.92 6.33 -16.49
N ILE A 56 -0.91 7.39 -17.30
CA ILE A 56 -0.58 8.76 -16.87
C ILE A 56 -1.66 9.31 -15.92
N SER A 57 -2.95 9.12 -16.25
CA SER A 57 -4.05 9.54 -15.39
C SER A 57 -4.03 8.83 -14.04
N THR A 58 -3.83 7.51 -14.04
CA THR A 58 -3.73 6.74 -12.79
C THR A 58 -2.51 7.15 -11.97
N MET A 59 -1.36 7.41 -12.61
CA MET A 59 -0.21 7.96 -11.88
C MET A 59 -0.54 9.30 -11.24
N HIS A 60 -1.24 10.20 -11.94
CA HIS A 60 -1.68 11.49 -11.41
C HIS A 60 -2.60 11.33 -10.18
N GLU A 61 -3.54 10.39 -10.21
CA GLU A 61 -4.42 10.09 -9.07
C GLU A 61 -3.62 9.58 -7.86
N ILE A 62 -2.67 8.67 -8.07
CA ILE A 62 -1.85 8.10 -6.98
C ILE A 62 -0.95 9.19 -6.36
N VAL A 63 -0.27 10.01 -7.17
CA VAL A 63 0.60 11.08 -6.64
C VAL A 63 -0.19 12.17 -5.91
N SER A 64 -1.45 12.39 -6.30
CA SER A 64 -2.33 13.37 -5.65
C SER A 64 -2.98 12.83 -4.37
N HIS A 65 -2.88 11.52 -4.10
CA HIS A 65 -3.48 10.91 -2.92
C HIS A 65 -2.72 11.31 -1.65
N SER A 66 -3.42 11.86 -0.65
CA SER A 66 -2.83 12.38 0.60
C SER A 66 -1.92 11.37 1.30
N TYR A 67 -2.37 10.12 1.40
CA TYR A 67 -1.59 9.03 1.99
C TYR A 67 -0.52 8.43 1.05
N PHE A 68 -0.87 8.06 -0.18
CA PHE A 68 0.03 7.28 -1.06
C PHE A 68 1.01 8.14 -1.87
N GLY A 69 0.72 9.41 -2.08
CA GLY A 69 1.57 10.33 -2.84
C GLY A 69 3.03 10.35 -2.38
N PRO A 70 3.32 10.46 -1.06
CA PRO A 70 4.69 10.40 -0.54
C PRO A 70 5.48 9.11 -0.83
N PHE A 71 4.79 8.02 -1.18
CA PHE A 71 5.42 6.74 -1.48
C PHE A 71 5.72 6.53 -2.98
N VAL A 72 5.18 7.38 -3.85
CA VAL A 72 5.50 7.36 -5.29
C VAL A 72 6.85 8.03 -5.50
N ARG A 73 7.79 7.31 -6.13
CA ARG A 73 9.16 7.78 -6.39
C ARG A 73 9.50 7.83 -7.85
#